data_AF-A0A1M6A538-F1
#
_entry.id   AF-A0A1M6A538-F1
#
_cell.length_a   1.000
_cell.length_b   1.000
_cell.length_c   1.000
_cell.angle_alpha   90.00
_cell.angle_beta   90.00
_cell.angle_gamma   90.00
#
_symmetry.space_group_name_H-M   'P 1'
#
loop_
_entity.id
_entity.type
_entity.pdbx_description
1 polymer ?
#
loop_
_entity_poly.entity_id
_entity_poly.type
_entity_poly.pdbx_seq_one_letter_code
_entity_poly.pdbx_strand_id
1 'polypeptide(L)'
;MAKVQSPCIGICKFRRPGPAGAHCIGCSMTKPQKKIAKSLKKRDRAEGFVALVMAQQAAMGRYLHWAPEYRRRAMKKGRDVPDFVLE
;
A
#
# COMPACT_ATOMS: atom_id res chain seq x y z
N MET A 1 -19.22 -6.69 4.07
CA MET A 1 -18.11 -5.74 4.30
C MET A 1 -17.21 -5.72 3.09
N ALA A 2 -16.99 -4.56 2.49
CA ALA A 2 -16.05 -4.45 1.38
C ALA A 2 -14.61 -4.64 1.89
N LYS A 3 -13.77 -5.25 1.06
CA LYS A 3 -12.39 -5.57 1.42
C LYS A 3 -11.56 -4.30 1.30
N VAL A 4 -10.88 -3.88 2.38
CA VAL A 4 -9.93 -2.76 2.32
C VAL A 4 -8.89 -2.99 1.21
N GLN A 5 -8.61 -1.94 0.44
CA GLN A 5 -7.65 -2.02 -0.65
C GLN A 5 -6.23 -2.24 -0.10
N SER A 6 -5.52 -3.21 -0.67
CA SER A 6 -4.09 -3.41 -0.35
C SER A 6 -3.28 -2.19 -0.81
N PRO A 7 -2.18 -1.81 -0.12
CA PRO A 7 -1.33 -0.67 -0.51
C PRO A 7 -0.75 -0.76 -1.93
N CYS A 8 -0.78 -1.93 -2.56
CA CYS A 8 -0.25 -2.15 -3.91
C CYS A 8 -1.05 -1.39 -4.98
N ILE A 9 -0.39 -0.44 -5.64
CA ILE A 9 -0.94 0.29 -6.81
C ILE A 9 -0.72 -0.41 -8.17
N GLY A 10 -0.01 -1.55 -8.20
CA GLY A 10 0.05 -2.43 -9.37
C GLY A 10 1.34 -2.38 -10.20
N ILE A 11 2.30 -1.54 -9.85
CA ILE A 11 3.54 -1.37 -10.61
C ILE A 11 4.74 -2.14 -10.03
N CYS A 12 4.48 -3.31 -9.43
CA CYS A 12 5.46 -4.06 -8.61
C CYS A 12 6.72 -4.56 -9.33
N LYS A 13 6.81 -4.37 -10.66
CA LYS A 13 7.99 -4.66 -11.46
C LYS A 13 9.12 -3.66 -11.17
N PHE A 14 8.78 -2.40 -10.93
CA PHE A 14 9.75 -1.33 -10.72
C PHE A 14 10.12 -1.20 -9.24
N ARG A 15 11.42 -1.24 -8.95
CA ARG A 15 11.94 -1.34 -7.58
C ARG A 15 13.20 -0.52 -7.40
N ARG A 16 13.46 -0.11 -6.16
CA ARG A 16 14.72 0.49 -5.71
C ARG A 16 15.30 -0.27 -4.51
N PRO A 17 16.62 -0.25 -4.31
CA PRO A 17 17.25 -0.82 -3.11
C PRO A 17 16.75 -0.13 -1.83
N GLY A 18 16.79 -0.85 -0.71
CA GLY A 18 16.49 -0.34 0.62
C GLY A 18 16.86 -1.36 1.71
N PRO A 19 16.59 -1.04 2.99
CA PRO A 19 17.14 -1.78 4.13
C PRO A 19 16.64 -3.22 4.23
N ALA A 20 15.45 -3.51 3.69
CA ALA A 20 14.87 -4.86 3.65
C ALA A 20 14.75 -5.39 2.21
N GLY A 21 15.79 -5.17 1.40
CA GLY A 21 15.87 -5.60 0.01
C GLY A 21 15.18 -4.62 -0.95
N ALA A 22 14.59 -5.15 -2.04
CA ALA A 22 14.06 -4.30 -3.11
C ALA A 22 12.61 -3.84 -2.85
N HIS A 23 12.44 -2.53 -2.66
CA HIS A 23 11.17 -1.85 -2.41
C HIS A 23 10.50 -1.40 -3.71
N CYS A 24 9.19 -1.58 -3.84
CA CYS A 24 8.46 -1.08 -5.00
C CYS A 24 8.47 0.45 -5.03
N ILE A 25 8.80 1.06 -6.17
CA ILE A 25 8.82 2.53 -6.30
C ILE A 25 7.41 3.15 -6.25
N GLY A 26 6.36 2.33 -6.38
CA GLY A 26 4.98 2.79 -6.34
C GLY A 26 4.31 2.75 -4.98
N CYS A 27 4.68 1.80 -4.12
CA CYS A 27 3.96 1.58 -2.85
C CYS A 27 4.88 1.25 -1.67
N SER A 28 6.19 1.43 -1.83
CA SER A 28 7.27 1.09 -0.88
C SER A 28 7.39 -0.39 -0.48
N MET A 29 6.36 -1.21 -0.67
CA MET A 29 6.40 -2.61 -0.24
C MET A 29 7.50 -3.44 -0.89
N THR A 30 8.14 -4.29 -0.10
CA THR A 30 8.98 -5.40 -0.53
C THR A 30 8.12 -6.57 -1.05
N LYS A 31 8.75 -7.58 -1.68
CA LYS A 31 8.03 -8.79 -2.13
C LYS A 31 7.40 -9.57 -0.95
N PRO A 32 8.09 -9.78 0.20
CA PRO A 32 7.46 -10.34 1.40
C PRO A 32 6.28 -9.53 1.92
N GLN A 33 6.42 -8.20 2.06
CA GLN A 33 5.33 -7.32 2.50
C GLN A 33 4.09 -7.43 1.59
N LYS A 34 4.29 -7.51 0.27
CA LYS A 34 3.17 -7.75 -0.68
C LYS A 34 2.47 -9.09 -0.44
N LYS A 35 3.20 -10.14 -0.06
CA LYS A 35 2.60 -11.45 0.28
C LYS A 35 1.79 -11.34 1.57
N ILE A 36 2.32 -10.67 2.60
CA ILE A 36 1.61 -10.39 3.85
C ILE A 36 0.32 -9.63 3.56
N ALA A 37 0.38 -8.54 2.80
CA ALA A 37 -0.80 -7.74 2.46
C ALA A 37 -1.94 -8.55 1.79
N LYS A 38 -1.60 -9.61 1.03
CA LYS A 38 -2.60 -10.49 0.39
C LYS A 38 -3.29 -11.45 1.38
N SER A 39 -2.61 -11.84 2.46
CA SER A 39 -3.16 -12.76 3.46
C SER A 39 -4.05 -12.05 4.50
N LEU A 40 -4.00 -10.72 4.57
CA LEU A 40 -4.87 -9.94 5.46
C LEU A 40 -6.32 -10.00 4.97
N LYS A 41 -7.18 -10.57 5.82
CA LYS A 41 -8.63 -10.72 5.57
C LYS A 41 -9.50 -9.83 6.46
N LYS A 42 -9.01 -9.48 7.66
CA LYS A 42 -9.72 -8.62 8.61
C LYS A 42 -9.42 -7.14 8.32
N ARG A 43 -10.43 -6.28 8.52
CA ARG A 43 -10.38 -4.84 8.20
C ARG A 43 -9.32 -4.10 9.02
N ASP A 44 -9.36 -4.24 10.34
CA ASP A 44 -8.38 -3.72 11.31
C ASP A 44 -6.92 -4.01 10.90
N ARG A 45 -6.63 -5.26 10.52
CA ARG A 45 -5.29 -5.68 10.10
C ARG A 45 -4.89 -5.04 8.78
N ALA A 46 -5.84 -4.92 7.85
CA ALA A 46 -5.59 -4.31 6.55
C ALA A 46 -5.33 -2.80 6.69
N GLU A 47 -6.12 -2.09 7.49
CA GLU A 47 -5.92 -0.67 7.81
C GLU A 47 -4.59 -0.42 8.51
N GLY A 48 -4.28 -1.19 9.56
CA GLY A 48 -2.99 -1.09 10.25
C GLY A 48 -1.80 -1.34 9.31
N PHE A 49 -1.95 -2.24 8.33
CA PHE A 49 -0.92 -2.47 7.32
C PHE A 49 -0.81 -1.32 6.30
N VAL A 50 -1.91 -0.65 5.96
CA VAL A 50 -1.87 0.57 5.12
C VAL A 50 -1.13 1.68 5.87
N ALA A 51 -1.46 1.92 7.14
CA ALA A 51 -0.79 2.91 7.98
C ALA A 51 0.72 2.64 8.10
N LEU A 52 1.11 1.37 8.32
CA LEU A 52 2.52 0.96 8.33
C LEU A 52 3.24 1.29 7.01
N VAL A 53 2.60 1.01 5.87
CA VAL A 53 3.19 1.32 4.57
C VAL A 53 3.30 2.82 4.34
N MET A 54 2.35 3.63 4.83
CA MET A 54 2.43 5.09 4.76
C MET A 54 3.58 5.63 5.60
N ALA A 55 3.79 5.13 6.82
CA ALA A 55 4.95 5.49 7.65
C ALA A 55 6.27 5.13 6.95
N GLN A 56 6.34 3.95 6.34
CA GLN A 56 7.48 3.54 5.52
C GLN A 56 7.69 4.48 4.31
N GLN A 57 6.61 4.89 3.63
CA GLN A 57 6.68 5.84 2.51
C GLN A 57 7.20 7.21 2.95
N ALA A 58 6.76 7.70 4.11
CA ALA A 58 7.23 8.96 4.68
C ALA A 58 8.73 8.91 4.97
N ALA A 59 9.22 7.85 5.61
CA ALA A 59 10.65 7.67 5.90
C ALA A 59 11.51 7.52 4.62
N MET A 60 10.98 6.84 3.59
CA MET A 60 11.74 6.57 2.37
C MET A 60 11.65 7.69 1.30
N GLY A 61 10.65 8.57 1.38
CA GLY A 61 10.39 9.64 0.42
C GLY A 61 9.97 9.17 -0.99
N ARG A 62 9.62 10.15 -1.84
CA ARG A 62 9.24 9.95 -3.27
C ARG A 62 8.00 9.06 -3.50
N TYR A 63 6.99 9.14 -2.62
CA TYR A 63 5.74 8.38 -2.73
C TYR A 63 4.47 9.25 -2.78
N LEU A 64 4.58 10.57 -3.02
CA LEU A 64 3.40 11.48 -3.08
C LEU A 64 2.34 11.03 -4.10
N HIS A 65 2.76 10.36 -5.18
CA HIS A 65 1.86 9.81 -6.19
C HIS A 65 1.03 8.61 -5.71
N TRP A 66 1.36 8.01 -4.55
CA TRP A 66 0.72 6.78 -4.08
C TRP A 66 -0.74 7.01 -3.69
N ALA A 67 -1.05 8.05 -2.91
CA ALA A 67 -2.40 8.29 -2.41
C ALA A 67 -3.47 8.48 -3.53
N PRO A 68 -3.29 9.34 -4.55
CA PRO A 68 -4.26 9.44 -5.64
C PRO A 68 -4.43 8.12 -6.40
N GLU A 69 -3.35 7.39 -6.66
CA GLU A 69 -3.40 6.13 -7.38
C GLU A 69 -4.01 4.98 -6.55
N TYR A 70 -3.77 4.95 -5.24
CA TYR A 70 -4.39 4.02 -4.30
C TYR A 70 -5.92 4.21 -4.30
N ARG A 71 -6.39 5.45 -4.18
CA ARG A 71 -7.81 5.81 -4.24
C ARG A 71 -8.45 5.39 -5.56
N ARG A 72 -7.82 5.76 -6.69
CA ARG A 72 -8.27 5.35 -8.04
C ARG A 72 -8.43 3.84 -8.17
N ARG A 73 -7.46 3.08 -7.63
CA ARG A 73 -7.46 1.62 -7.67
C ARG A 73 -8.48 0.99 -6.72
N ALA A 74 -8.72 1.59 -5.56
CA ALA A 74 -9.76 1.16 -4.62
C ALA A 74 -11.15 1.31 -5.26
N MET A 75 -11.42 2.47 -5.85
CA MET A 75 -12.65 2.76 -6.60
C MET A 75 -12.87 1.76 -7.74
N LYS A 76 -11.86 1.53 -8.59
CA LYS A 76 -11.94 0.56 -9.69
C LYS A 76 -12.26 -0.87 -9.23
N LYS A 77 -11.98 -1.22 -7.97
CA LYS A 77 -12.17 -2.55 -7.41
C LYS A 77 -13.37 -2.68 -6.47
N GLY A 78 -14.13 -1.60 -6.24
CA GLY A 78 -15.20 -1.57 -5.24
C GLY A 78 -14.69 -1.89 -3.83
N ARG A 79 -13.56 -1.29 -3.44
CA ARG A 79 -12.89 -1.55 -2.16
C ARG A 79 -12.83 -0.31 -1.30
N ASP A 80 -12.88 -0.52 0.00
CA ASP A 80 -12.80 0.56 0.97
C ASP A 80 -11.40 1.17 1.01
N VAL A 81 -11.38 2.47 1.23
CA VAL A 81 -10.21 3.30 1.52
C VAL A 81 -10.30 3.69 3.00
N PRO A 82 -9.24 3.53 3.79
CA PRO A 82 -9.23 4.02 5.16
C PRO A 82 -9.31 5.55 5.22
N ASP A 83 -10.00 6.11 6.22
CA ASP A 83 -10.28 7.55 6.32
C ASP A 83 -8.98 8.39 6.37
N PHE A 84 -7.95 7.91 7.05
CA PHE A 84 -6.63 8.55 7.13
C PHE A 84 -5.85 8.60 5.80
N VAL A 85 -6.39 8.03 4.71
CA VAL A 85 -5.84 8.16 3.34
C VAL A 85 -6.58 9.24 2.53
N LEU A 86 -7.70 9.75 3.07
CA LEU A 86 -8.52 10.78 2.44
C LEU A 86 -8.09 12.20 2.85
N GLU A 87 -7.48 12.32 4.04
CA GLU A 87 -6.79 13.52 4.55
C GLU A 87 -5.55 13.87 3.70
#